data_AF-A0AAW9LW24-F1
#
_entry.id   AF-A0AAW9LW24-F1
#
_cell.length_a   1.000
_cell.length_b   1.000
_cell.length_c   1.000
_cell.angle_alpha   90.00
_cell.angle_beta   90.00
_cell.angle_gamma   90.00
#
_symmetry.space_group_name_H-M   'P 1'
#
loop_
_entity.id
_entity.type
_entity.pdbx_description
1 polymer ?
#
loop_
_entity_poly.entity_id
_entity_poly.type
_entity_poly.pdbx_seq_one_letter_code
_entity_poly.pdbx_strand_id
1 'polypeptide(L)'
;MTKSTITRERLQEIAEDGFLKHGESKELARMALAAMDSEPVAYIIQDRYEREGGVEGHLSRSHVSKYVSQEDINEHEIICTPLFKAPSLTHSIPDEWTFQNTQRYREDTGRQDAWPAMWGWNACRAAMLQAGNSPAIPGAWIPVSERMPEFGDYLVTDGCDFDV
;
A
#
# COMPACT_ATOMS: atom_id res chain seq x y z
N MET A 1 19.89 -17.58 14.87
CA MET A 1 19.72 -17.35 13.42
C MET A 1 20.14 -15.90 13.15
N THR A 2 21.23 -15.67 12.42
CA THR A 2 21.63 -14.31 12.03
C THR A 2 20.69 -13.82 10.95
N LYS A 3 20.02 -12.69 11.19
CA LYS A 3 19.13 -12.04 10.22
C LYS A 3 20.05 -11.48 9.12
N SER A 4 20.15 -12.16 7.97
CA SER A 4 20.91 -11.64 6.82
C SER A 4 20.12 -10.49 6.21
N THR A 5 20.56 -9.26 6.46
CA THR A 5 20.03 -8.06 5.83
C THR A 5 20.55 -7.98 4.40
N ILE A 6 19.66 -8.05 3.41
CA ILE A 6 20.02 -7.79 2.01
C ILE A 6 20.42 -6.31 1.88
N THR A 7 21.61 -6.03 1.33
CA THR A 7 22.13 -4.67 1.24
C THR A 7 21.59 -3.95 -0.01
N ARG A 8 21.65 -2.62 -0.01
CA ARG A 8 21.16 -1.79 -1.13
C ARG A 8 21.91 -2.10 -2.43
N GLU A 9 23.22 -2.28 -2.35
CA GLU A 9 24.09 -2.61 -3.48
C GLU A 9 23.71 -3.96 -4.06
N ARG A 10 23.39 -4.93 -3.19
CA ARG A 10 22.93 -6.26 -3.60
C ARG A 10 21.60 -6.22 -4.33
N LEU A 11 20.69 -5.31 -3.94
CA LEU A 11 19.43 -5.08 -4.64
C LEU A 11 19.63 -4.38 -5.99
N GLN A 12 20.55 -3.41 -6.09
CA GLN A 12 20.90 -2.76 -7.36
C GLN A 12 21.45 -3.77 -8.36
N GLU A 13 22.36 -4.65 -7.94
CA GLU A 13 22.89 -5.72 -8.79
C GLU A 13 21.78 -6.65 -9.30
N ILE A 14 20.81 -7.03 -8.46
CA ILE A 14 19.64 -7.84 -8.87
C ILE A 14 18.74 -7.08 -9.85
N ALA A 15 18.56 -5.78 -9.62
CA ALA A 15 17.73 -4.91 -10.44
C ALA A 15 18.37 -4.55 -11.80
N GLU A 16 19.68 -4.72 -11.97
CA GLU A 16 20.42 -4.35 -13.18
C GLU A 16 20.94 -5.56 -13.96
N ASP A 17 21.64 -6.48 -13.28
CA ASP A 17 22.44 -7.55 -13.88
C ASP A 17 21.66 -8.86 -14.05
N GLY A 18 20.52 -9.02 -13.36
CA GLY A 18 19.53 -10.05 -13.66
C GLY A 18 20.09 -11.46 -13.78
N PHE A 19 20.80 -11.96 -12.75
CA PHE A 19 21.25 -13.36 -12.70
C PHE A 19 20.08 -14.36 -12.85
N LEU A 20 18.85 -13.91 -12.54
CA LEU A 20 17.61 -14.64 -12.73
C LEU A 20 16.94 -14.19 -14.04
N LYS A 21 16.72 -15.13 -14.96
CA LYS A 21 16.10 -14.91 -16.29
C LYS A 21 14.63 -14.47 -16.26
N HIS A 22 14.08 -14.13 -15.09
CA HIS A 22 12.66 -13.83 -14.90
C HIS A 22 12.50 -12.40 -14.37
N GLY A 23 11.72 -11.59 -15.09
CA GLY A 23 11.55 -10.16 -14.83
C GLY A 23 10.96 -9.81 -13.45
N GLU A 24 10.26 -10.73 -12.81
CA GLU A 24 9.61 -10.49 -11.50
C GLU A 24 10.61 -10.18 -10.39
N SER A 25 11.76 -10.87 -10.34
CA SER A 25 12.80 -10.61 -9.33
C SER A 25 13.44 -9.25 -9.50
N LYS A 26 13.55 -8.78 -10.75
CA LYS A 26 14.07 -7.47 -11.11
C LYS A 26 13.12 -6.36 -10.66
N GLU A 27 11.83 -6.54 -10.94
CA GLU A 27 10.79 -5.60 -10.49
C GLU A 27 10.69 -5.58 -8.97
N LEU A 28 10.78 -6.72 -8.30
CA LEU A 28 10.79 -6.78 -6.84
C LEU A 28 12.01 -6.06 -6.24
N ALA A 29 13.20 -6.21 -6.85
CA ALA A 29 14.40 -5.50 -6.41
C ALA A 29 14.27 -3.98 -6.59
N ARG A 30 13.68 -3.53 -7.70
CA ARG A 30 13.36 -2.11 -7.92
C ARG A 30 12.34 -1.57 -6.93
N MET A 31 11.30 -2.34 -6.63
CA MET A 31 10.30 -1.99 -5.62
C MET A 31 10.95 -1.88 -4.24
N ALA A 32 11.82 -2.83 -3.88
CA ALA A 32 12.56 -2.79 -2.62
C ALA A 32 13.48 -1.56 -2.54
N LEU A 33 14.20 -1.22 -3.63
CA LEU A 33 15.00 -0.01 -3.70
C LEU A 33 14.17 1.27 -3.55
N ALA A 34 13.05 1.36 -4.28
CA ALA A 34 12.13 2.50 -4.17
C ALA A 34 11.53 2.63 -2.76
N ALA A 35 11.24 1.50 -2.10
CA ALA A 35 10.79 1.50 -0.71
C ALA A 35 11.88 2.01 0.25
N MET A 36 13.16 1.66 0.01
CA MET A 36 14.29 2.17 0.81
C MET A 36 14.49 3.69 0.67
N ASP A 37 14.11 4.29 -0.46
CA ASP A 37 14.19 5.74 -0.69
C ASP A 37 12.91 6.49 -0.29
N SER A 38 11.85 5.78 0.09
CA SER A 38 10.58 6.40 0.44
C SER A 38 10.60 6.95 1.86
N GLU A 39 10.04 8.14 2.04
CA GLU A 39 9.78 8.66 3.39
C GLU A 39 8.59 7.91 4.02
N PRO A 40 8.70 7.50 5.30
CA PRO A 40 7.58 6.90 6.01
C PRO A 40 6.44 7.91 6.18
N VAL A 41 5.21 7.43 6.06
CA VAL A 41 3.99 8.24 6.17
C VAL A 41 3.54 8.36 7.63
N ALA A 42 3.86 7.36 8.44
CA ALA A 42 3.57 7.31 9.86
C ALA A 42 4.55 6.35 10.57
N TYR A 43 4.43 6.27 11.89
CA TYR A 43 5.22 5.42 12.76
C TYR A 43 4.32 4.77 13.79
N ILE A 44 4.59 3.50 14.11
CA ILE A 44 4.06 2.85 15.32
C ILE A 44 5.14 2.96 16.38
N ILE A 45 4.81 3.57 17.50
CA ILE A 45 5.74 3.79 18.60
C ILE A 45 5.26 2.98 19.79
N GLN A 46 6.19 2.27 20.42
CA GLN A 46 5.86 1.37 21.52
C GLN A 46 7.05 1.23 22.46
N ASP A 47 6.83 1.50 23.74
CA ASP A 47 7.86 1.29 24.75
C ASP A 47 7.99 -0.19 25.15
N ARG A 48 8.97 -0.51 25.98
CA ARG A 48 9.17 -1.87 26.49
C ARG A 48 8.03 -2.36 27.36
N TYR A 49 7.55 -1.53 28.27
CA TYR A 49 6.56 -1.92 29.27
C TYR A 49 5.21 -2.23 28.60
N GLU A 50 4.79 -1.40 27.65
CA GLU A 50 3.63 -1.62 26.79
C GLU A 50 3.74 -2.96 26.05
N ARG A 51 4.92 -3.21 25.46
CA ARG A 51 5.16 -4.43 24.68
C ARG A 51 5.13 -5.69 25.53
N GLU A 52 5.75 -5.66 26.71
CA GLU A 52 5.72 -6.77 27.68
C GLU A 52 4.32 -6.96 28.29
N GLY A 53 3.55 -5.88 28.44
CA GLY A 53 2.16 -5.89 28.89
C GLY A 53 1.14 -6.28 27.82
N GLY A 54 1.56 -6.48 26.57
CA GLY A 54 0.66 -6.82 25.45
C GLY A 54 -0.20 -5.65 24.97
N VAL A 55 0.18 -4.42 25.29
CA VAL A 55 -0.48 -3.20 24.81
C VAL A 55 0.00 -2.91 23.38
N GLU A 56 -0.92 -2.57 22.49
CA GLU A 56 -0.58 -2.19 21.11
C GLU A 56 0.14 -0.84 21.06
N GLY A 57 1.07 -0.70 20.11
CA GLY A 57 1.80 0.55 19.92
C GLY A 57 0.92 1.68 19.40
N HIS A 58 1.28 2.92 19.73
CA HIS A 58 0.54 4.11 19.30
C HIS A 58 0.97 4.59 17.92
N LEU A 59 -0.01 5.02 17.12
CA LEU A 59 0.22 5.55 15.78
C LEU A 59 0.57 7.05 15.84
N SER A 60 1.68 7.45 15.23
CA SER A 60 2.13 8.85 15.13
C SER A 60 2.52 9.22 13.71
N ARG A 61 2.23 10.45 13.29
CA ARG A 61 2.71 11.00 12.01
C ARG A 61 4.16 11.49 12.07
N SER A 62 4.74 11.57 13.27
CA SER A 62 6.10 12.05 13.46
C SER A 62 6.93 11.00 14.16
N HIS A 63 8.21 10.94 13.80
CA HIS A 63 9.16 10.09 14.49
C HIS A 63 9.29 10.50 15.97
N VAL A 64 9.43 9.51 16.85
CA VAL A 64 9.50 9.70 18.31
C VAL A 64 10.59 10.69 18.75
N SER A 65 11.71 10.74 18.02
CA SER A 65 12.84 11.64 18.30
C SER A 65 12.52 13.14 18.17
N LYS A 66 11.35 13.52 17.65
CA LYS A 66 10.95 14.94 17.61
C LYS A 66 10.52 15.48 18.99
N TYR A 67 10.09 14.59 19.89
CA TYR A 67 9.52 14.98 21.17
C TYR A 67 10.07 14.17 22.36
N VAL A 68 10.80 13.09 22.11
CA VAL A 68 11.49 12.30 23.14
C VAL A 68 13.00 12.35 22.87
N SER A 69 13.79 12.49 23.94
CA SER A 69 15.25 12.51 23.84
C SER A 69 15.79 11.11 23.49
N GLN A 70 17.00 11.05 22.92
CA GLN A 70 17.62 9.75 22.61
C GLN A 70 17.93 8.93 23.87
N GLU A 71 18.17 9.60 25.01
CA GLU A 71 18.41 8.95 26.30
C GLU A 71 17.15 8.23 26.78
N ASP A 72 16.00 8.91 26.78
CA ASP A 72 14.72 8.33 27.17
C ASP A 72 14.25 7.23 26.19
N ILE A 73 14.49 7.40 24.88
CA ILE A 73 14.22 6.36 23.87
C ILE A 73 15.01 5.09 24.20
N ASN A 74 16.26 5.22 24.61
CA ASN A 74 17.10 4.07 24.96
C ASN A 74 16.70 3.47 26.31
N GLU A 75 16.43 4.31 27.31
CA GLU A 75 16.05 3.89 28.66
C GLU A 75 14.73 3.10 28.66
N HIS A 76 13.72 3.62 27.97
CA HIS A 76 12.43 2.95 27.83
C HIS A 76 12.39 1.91 26.69
N GLU A 77 13.53 1.67 26.04
CA GLU A 77 13.70 0.82 24.85
C GLU A 77 12.56 1.00 23.84
N ILE A 78 12.27 2.27 23.51
CA ILE A 78 11.16 2.66 22.64
C ILE A 78 11.46 2.22 21.22
N ILE A 79 10.58 1.38 20.66
CA ILE A 79 10.62 0.98 19.28
C ILE A 79 9.78 1.95 18.46
N CYS A 80 10.37 2.46 17.37
CA CYS A 80 9.69 3.28 16.38
C CYS A 80 9.69 2.54 15.04
N THR A 81 8.56 1.92 14.70
CA THR A 81 8.40 1.14 13.47
C THR A 81 7.84 2.03 12.36
N PRO A 82 8.60 2.31 11.28
CA PRO A 82 8.12 3.13 10.18
C PRO A 82 7.03 2.42 9.36
N LEU A 83 6.00 3.16 8.99
CA LEU A 83 4.94 2.74 8.09
C LEU A 83 5.07 3.47 6.75
N PHE A 84 5.32 2.72 5.69
CA PHE A 84 5.46 3.26 4.35
C PHE A 84 4.13 3.18 3.60
N LYS A 85 3.96 4.06 2.63
CA LYS A 85 2.85 3.93 1.68
C LYS A 85 3.05 2.63 0.93
N ALA A 86 2.03 1.76 0.92
CA ALA A 86 2.05 0.64 0.00
C ALA A 86 2.25 1.19 -1.42
N PRO A 87 3.16 0.61 -2.24
CA PRO A 87 3.23 0.97 -3.64
C PRO A 87 1.82 0.82 -4.19
N SER A 88 1.27 1.89 -4.75
CA SER A 88 0.01 1.78 -5.48
C SER A 88 0.26 0.70 -6.52
N LEU A 89 -0.39 -0.46 -6.38
CA LEU A 89 -0.47 -1.42 -7.47
C LEU A 89 -1.14 -0.63 -8.59
N THR A 90 -0.33 -0.14 -9.53
CA THR A 90 -0.84 0.40 -10.78
C THR A 90 -1.64 -0.74 -11.38
N HIS A 91 -2.96 -0.66 -11.28
CA HIS A 91 -3.82 -1.50 -12.07
C HIS A 91 -3.58 -1.02 -13.50
N SER A 92 -2.62 -1.63 -14.17
CA SER A 92 -2.34 -1.38 -15.57
C SER A 92 -3.62 -1.70 -16.32
N ILE A 93 -4.33 -0.67 -16.75
CA ILE A 93 -5.52 -0.85 -17.57
C ILE A 93 -5.03 -1.62 -18.81
N PRO A 94 -5.55 -2.82 -19.07
CA PRO A 94 -5.07 -3.63 -20.17
C PRO A 94 -5.25 -2.89 -21.49
N ASP A 95 -4.38 -3.16 -22.46
CA ASP A 95 -4.50 -2.55 -23.79
C ASP A 95 -5.80 -2.97 -24.49
N GLU A 96 -6.26 -2.14 -25.42
CA GLU A 96 -7.45 -2.45 -26.21
C GLU A 96 -7.22 -3.68 -27.09
N TRP A 97 -8.17 -4.62 -27.07
CA TRP A 97 -8.16 -5.74 -27.99
C TRP A 97 -8.75 -5.28 -29.32
N THR A 98 -7.91 -5.12 -30.33
CA THR A 98 -8.32 -4.64 -31.65
C THR A 98 -8.89 -5.73 -32.54
N PHE A 99 -9.64 -5.31 -33.56
CA PHE A 99 -10.11 -6.16 -34.64
C PHE A 99 -8.99 -7.02 -35.28
N GLN A 100 -7.81 -6.45 -35.46
CA GLN A 100 -6.65 -7.16 -36.02
C GLN A 100 -6.13 -8.26 -35.09
N ASN A 101 -6.09 -7.99 -33.78
CA ASN A 101 -5.69 -8.99 -32.78
C ASN A 101 -6.67 -10.17 -32.74
N THR A 102 -7.97 -9.90 -32.90
CA THR A 102 -9.02 -10.94 -32.98
C THR A 102 -8.84 -11.84 -34.19
N GLN A 103 -8.53 -11.26 -35.35
CA GLN A 103 -8.28 -12.03 -36.56
C GLN A 103 -7.04 -12.93 -36.40
N ARG A 104 -5.93 -12.39 -35.91
CA ARG A 104 -4.72 -13.17 -35.62
C ARG A 104 -4.98 -14.28 -34.62
N TYR A 105 -5.67 -13.99 -33.52
CA TYR A 105 -5.99 -14.99 -32.50
C TYR A 105 -6.83 -16.14 -33.06
N ARG A 106 -7.81 -15.85 -33.93
CA ARG A 106 -8.59 -16.87 -34.62
C ARG A 106 -7.72 -17.71 -35.56
N GLU A 107 -6.83 -17.10 -36.33
CA GLU A 107 -5.91 -17.78 -37.25
C GLU A 107 -4.93 -18.69 -36.51
N ASP A 108 -4.37 -18.23 -35.38
CA ASP A 108 -3.37 -18.94 -34.59
C ASP A 108 -3.97 -20.09 -33.76
N THR A 109 -5.18 -19.91 -33.22
CA THR A 109 -5.79 -20.87 -32.28
C THR A 109 -6.93 -21.69 -32.87
N GLY A 110 -7.45 -21.31 -34.05
CA GLY A 110 -8.64 -21.90 -34.66
C GLY A 110 -9.94 -21.63 -33.88
N ARG A 111 -9.90 -20.82 -32.82
CA ARG A 111 -11.07 -20.58 -31.98
C ARG A 111 -12.08 -19.62 -32.62
N GLN A 112 -13.35 -19.98 -32.51
CA GLN A 112 -14.45 -19.19 -33.06
C GLN A 112 -14.98 -18.12 -32.11
N ASP A 113 -14.64 -18.22 -30.81
CA ASP A 113 -15.07 -17.31 -29.72
C ASP A 113 -14.23 -16.03 -29.60
N ALA A 114 -13.25 -15.83 -30.49
CA ALA A 114 -12.37 -14.66 -30.50
C ALA A 114 -13.14 -13.33 -30.51
N TRP A 115 -14.25 -13.26 -31.24
CA TRP A 115 -15.09 -12.06 -31.37
C TRP A 115 -15.83 -11.72 -30.06
N PRO A 116 -16.61 -12.64 -29.46
CA PRO A 116 -17.16 -12.45 -28.11
C PRO A 116 -16.11 -12.13 -27.05
N ALA A 117 -14.93 -12.77 -27.10
CA ALA A 117 -13.84 -12.53 -26.15
C ALA A 117 -13.30 -11.10 -26.25
N MET A 118 -13.11 -10.58 -27.47
CA MET A 118 -12.72 -9.19 -27.70
C MET A 118 -13.73 -8.20 -27.10
N TRP A 119 -15.03 -8.45 -27.29
CA TRP A 119 -16.07 -7.59 -26.71
C TRP A 119 -16.07 -7.65 -25.18
N GLY A 120 -15.97 -8.84 -24.58
CA GLY A 120 -15.87 -8.99 -23.13
C GLY A 120 -14.64 -8.28 -22.55
N TRP A 121 -13.49 -8.44 -23.20
CA TRP A 121 -12.25 -7.77 -22.82
C TRP A 121 -12.37 -6.25 -22.85
N ASN A 122 -12.85 -5.69 -23.97
CA ASN A 122 -12.99 -4.24 -24.12
C ASN A 122 -14.08 -3.66 -23.22
N ALA A 123 -15.14 -4.41 -22.90
CA ALA A 123 -16.14 -4.01 -21.92
C ALA A 123 -15.55 -3.94 -20.50
N CYS A 124 -14.77 -4.95 -20.08
CA CYS A 124 -14.05 -4.92 -18.80
C CYS A 124 -13.04 -3.77 -18.74
N ARG A 125 -12.27 -3.55 -19.80
CA ARG A 125 -11.34 -2.42 -19.92
C ARG A 125 -12.06 -1.08 -19.80
N ALA A 126 -13.19 -0.91 -20.49
CA ALA A 126 -14.01 0.30 -20.40
C ALA A 126 -14.55 0.52 -18.99
N ALA A 127 -14.99 -0.54 -18.30
CA ALA A 127 -15.42 -0.46 -16.91
C ALA A 127 -14.26 -0.06 -15.97
N MET A 128 -13.05 -0.59 -16.17
CA MET A 128 -11.85 -0.18 -15.43
C MET A 128 -11.51 1.30 -15.66
N LEU A 129 -11.62 1.79 -16.89
CA LEU A 129 -11.44 3.21 -17.23
C LEU A 129 -12.52 4.11 -16.60
N GLN A 130 -13.78 3.65 -16.56
CA GLN A 130 -14.86 4.39 -15.90
C GLN A 130 -14.78 4.37 -14.38
N ALA A 131 -14.30 3.28 -13.78
CA ALA A 131 -14.11 3.20 -12.33
C ALA A 131 -13.07 4.22 -11.81
N GLY A 132 -12.07 4.57 -12.62
CA GLY A 132 -11.14 5.68 -12.34
C GLY A 132 -11.77 7.08 -12.41
N ASN A 133 -12.98 7.19 -12.98
CA ASN A 133 -13.78 8.42 -13.08
C ASN A 133 -15.04 8.40 -12.21
N SER A 134 -15.26 7.37 -11.37
CA SER A 134 -16.18 7.51 -10.25
C SER A 134 -15.69 8.69 -9.41
N PRO A 135 -16.56 9.55 -8.86
CA PRO A 135 -16.07 10.64 -8.04
C PRO A 135 -15.24 9.98 -6.93
N ALA A 136 -13.94 10.25 -6.93
CA ALA A 136 -13.14 10.16 -5.73
C ALA A 136 -14.01 10.86 -4.69
N ILE A 137 -14.50 10.08 -3.71
CA ILE A 137 -15.43 10.48 -2.66
C ILE A 137 -15.27 11.98 -2.44
N PRO A 138 -16.21 12.84 -2.88
CA PRO A 138 -15.92 14.25 -3.06
C PRO A 138 -15.96 14.94 -1.70
N GLY A 139 -14.99 14.68 -0.82
CA GLY A 139 -14.90 15.24 0.54
C GLY A 139 -16.20 15.15 1.36
N ALA A 140 -17.17 14.35 0.92
CA ALA A 140 -18.53 14.38 1.41
C ALA A 140 -18.66 13.21 2.37
N TRP A 141 -18.81 13.58 3.63
CA TRP A 141 -19.08 12.71 4.75
C TRP A 141 -20.14 11.66 4.38
N ILE A 142 -19.84 10.39 4.62
CA ILE A 142 -20.85 9.34 4.66
C ILE A 142 -21.59 9.55 6.00
N PRO A 143 -22.88 9.93 6.02
CA PRO A 143 -23.59 10.07 7.28
C PRO A 143 -23.75 8.68 7.90
N VAL A 144 -22.88 8.37 8.87
CA VAL A 144 -23.00 7.15 9.68
C VAL A 144 -24.09 7.39 10.71
N SER A 145 -25.33 7.06 10.32
CA SER A 145 -26.55 7.00 11.13
C SER A 145 -27.10 8.33 11.69
N GLU A 146 -28.41 8.55 11.52
CA GLU A 146 -29.18 9.64 12.18
C GLU A 146 -29.39 9.41 13.69
N ARG A 147 -28.76 8.39 14.27
CA ARG A 147 -28.97 7.96 15.65
C ARG A 147 -27.76 8.35 16.48
N MET A 148 -27.92 9.40 17.28
CA MET A 148 -26.92 9.85 18.25
C MET A 148 -26.60 8.68 19.21
N PRO A 149 -25.30 8.36 19.47
CA PRO A 149 -24.94 7.43 20.53
C PRO A 149 -25.50 7.90 21.87
N GLU A 150 -25.87 6.98 22.76
CA GLU A 150 -26.33 7.38 24.09
C GLU A 150 -25.15 7.92 24.92
N PHE A 151 -25.46 8.77 25.90
CA PHE A 151 -24.46 9.45 26.72
C PHE A 151 -23.61 8.41 27.46
N GLY A 152 -22.35 8.24 27.06
CA GLY A 152 -21.43 7.24 27.61
C GLY A 152 -20.75 6.33 26.59
N ASP A 153 -21.17 6.36 25.32
CA ASP A 153 -20.43 5.72 24.23
C ASP A 153 -19.26 6.62 23.80
N TYR A 154 -18.02 6.16 24.04
CA TYR A 154 -16.81 6.90 23.68
C TYR A 154 -16.66 6.96 22.16
N LEU A 155 -16.90 8.14 21.58
CA LEU A 155 -16.30 8.51 20.31
C LEU A 155 -14.80 8.68 20.57
N VAL A 156 -13.95 7.94 19.85
CA VAL A 156 -12.52 8.26 19.78
C VAL A 156 -12.41 9.54 18.95
N THR A 157 -12.70 10.67 19.59
CA THR A 157 -12.31 11.98 19.10
C THR A 157 -10.84 12.17 19.43
N ASP A 158 -10.16 12.79 18.51
CA ASP A 158 -8.75 13.18 18.48
C ASP A 158 -8.30 13.98 19.71
N GLY A 159 -8.21 13.34 20.88
CA GLY A 159 -7.31 13.69 21.98
C GLY A 159 -7.30 15.14 22.49
N CYS A 160 -8.32 15.93 22.21
CA CYS A 160 -8.48 17.27 22.75
C CYS A 160 -9.73 17.28 23.64
N ASP A 161 -9.51 16.95 24.91
CA ASP A 161 -10.46 17.23 25.97
C ASP A 161 -10.79 18.73 25.97
N PHE A 162 -12.06 19.07 25.77
CA PHE A 162 -12.56 20.38 26.15
C PHE A 162 -13.25 20.25 27.50
N ASP A 163 -12.71 20.95 28.49
CA ASP A 163 -13.41 21.26 29.73
C ASP A 163 -14.72 22.01 29.40
N VAL A 164 -15.80 21.61 30.07
CA VAL A 164 -17.08 22.34 30.10
C VAL A 164 -17.04 23.40 31.20
#